data_AF-A0A246HMT7-F1
#
_entry.id   AF-A0A246HMT7-F1
#
_cell.length_a   1.000
_cell.length_b   1.000
_cell.length_c   1.000
_cell.angle_alpha   90.00
_cell.angle_beta   90.00
_cell.angle_gamma   90.00
#
_symmetry.space_group_name_H-M   'P 1'
#
loop_
_entity.id
_entity.type
_entity.pdbx_description
1 polymer ?
#
loop_
_entity_poly.entity_id
_entity_poly.type
_entity_poly.pdbx_seq_one_letter_code
_entity_poly.pdbx_strand_id
1 'polypeptide(L)'
;MEISLAGTRTGEFLLSEAGGERSRELIRLPAGQGMLPAGTLLKADNTVAANGTDAVKVLYGPIDTGTDSAGLAVKGAAIARDAEVFGEKLVWASGVTADQKLLAALSLAESGIITRWTQQPIASNAADHLVFVSAPLTGTAGVALGPIVAHVKDVFGALVTGSTVSATLAKATGTGNLSGGGAKAAVGGVITWDAATLSAAGDYTLKVTAADLDEATSDTITVAAA
;
A
#
# COMPACT_ATOMS: atom_id res chain seq x y z
N MET A 1 -22.49 -11.80 2.43
CA MET A 1 -22.16 -11.60 3.85
C MET A 1 -22.46 -10.14 4.15
N GLU A 2 -23.59 -9.85 4.79
CA GLU A 2 -23.93 -8.46 5.14
C GLU A 2 -23.01 -8.00 6.28
N ILE A 3 -22.28 -6.92 6.04
CA ILE A 3 -21.57 -6.20 7.09
C ILE A 3 -22.63 -5.44 7.89
N SER A 4 -22.84 -5.83 9.14
CA SER A 4 -23.74 -5.13 10.05
C SER A 4 -23.20 -3.74 10.35
N LEU A 5 -24.02 -2.70 10.12
CA LEU A 5 -23.73 -1.29 10.42
C LEU A 5 -24.17 -0.87 11.84
N ALA A 6 -24.59 -1.82 12.69
CA ALA A 6 -24.86 -1.56 14.10
C ALA A 6 -23.52 -1.41 14.85
N GLY A 7 -23.40 -0.45 15.77
CA GLY A 7 -22.15 -0.15 16.48
C GLY A 7 -21.46 -1.37 17.11
N THR A 8 -20.14 -1.25 17.32
CA THR A 8 -19.27 -2.41 17.56
C THR A 8 -19.69 -3.23 18.79
N ARG A 9 -20.05 -4.50 18.59
CA ARG A 9 -20.41 -5.43 19.66
C ARG A 9 -19.18 -6.13 20.22
N THR A 10 -19.26 -6.55 21.48
CA THR A 10 -18.22 -7.37 22.12
C THR A 10 -17.86 -8.57 21.24
N GLY A 11 -16.56 -8.72 20.95
CA GLY A 11 -16.00 -9.85 20.20
C GLY A 11 -16.39 -9.92 18.73
N GLU A 12 -17.09 -8.94 18.14
CA GLU A 12 -17.57 -9.06 16.76
C GLU A 12 -16.47 -9.11 15.69
N PHE A 13 -15.28 -8.62 16.05
CA PHE A 13 -14.06 -8.64 15.24
C PHE A 13 -13.39 -10.00 15.26
N LEU A 14 -13.76 -10.91 16.16
CA LEU A 14 -13.15 -12.22 16.31
C LEU A 14 -13.68 -13.17 15.23
N LEU A 15 -12.77 -13.78 14.49
CA LEU A 15 -13.07 -14.85 13.55
C LEU A 15 -12.94 -16.22 14.22
N SER A 16 -11.85 -16.44 14.95
CA SER A 16 -11.61 -17.66 15.71
C SER A 16 -10.71 -17.38 16.93
N GLU A 17 -10.87 -18.16 17.99
CA GLU A 17 -9.98 -18.16 19.16
C GLU A 17 -9.70 -19.58 19.60
N ALA A 18 -8.56 -19.78 20.28
CA ALA A 18 -8.25 -21.05 20.92
C ALA A 18 -9.23 -21.33 22.07
N GLY A 19 -9.47 -22.63 22.33
CA GLY A 19 -10.39 -23.06 23.37
C GLY A 19 -10.03 -22.55 24.77
N GLY A 20 -11.07 -22.27 25.57
CA GLY A 20 -10.95 -21.82 26.95
C GLY A 20 -10.59 -20.34 27.06
N GLU A 21 -9.58 -20.03 27.87
CA GLU A 21 -9.11 -18.66 28.14
C GLU A 21 -7.75 -18.36 27.48
N ARG A 22 -7.21 -19.26 26.65
CA ARG A 22 -5.83 -19.11 26.13
C ARG A 22 -5.62 -17.82 25.34
N SER A 23 -6.57 -17.49 24.46
CA SER A 23 -6.49 -16.31 23.60
C SER A 23 -6.78 -15.00 24.34
N ARG A 24 -7.51 -15.08 25.46
CA ARG A 24 -7.97 -13.93 26.22
C ARG A 24 -7.05 -13.63 27.41
N GLU A 25 -6.82 -12.37 27.67
CA GLU A 25 -6.08 -11.90 28.84
C GLU A 25 -6.92 -10.87 29.61
N LEU A 26 -6.98 -11.03 30.93
CA LEU A 26 -7.50 -9.99 31.81
C LEU A 26 -6.46 -8.88 31.92
N ILE A 27 -6.85 -7.67 31.51
CA ILE A 27 -5.97 -6.50 31.47
C ILE A 27 -6.49 -5.38 32.35
N ARG A 28 -5.60 -4.43 32.65
CA ARG A 28 -5.97 -3.13 33.22
C ARG A 28 -5.59 -2.07 32.20
N LEU A 29 -6.57 -1.32 31.72
CA LEU A 29 -6.38 -0.20 30.81
C LEU A 29 -6.11 1.06 31.64
N PRO A 30 -5.02 1.81 31.36
CA PRO A 30 -4.80 3.13 31.94
C PRO A 30 -6.02 4.05 31.74
N ALA A 31 -6.28 4.91 32.72
CA ALA A 31 -7.34 5.92 32.62
C ALA A 31 -7.00 7.01 31.59
N GLY A 32 -8.01 7.80 31.19
CA GLY A 32 -7.81 8.96 30.34
C GLY A 32 -7.73 8.67 28.84
N GLN A 33 -8.11 7.46 28.40
CA GLN A 33 -8.15 7.10 26.98
C GLN A 33 -9.56 7.26 26.36
N GLY A 34 -10.54 7.68 27.17
CA GLY A 34 -11.93 7.83 26.78
C GLY A 34 -12.68 6.51 26.63
N MET A 35 -13.75 6.56 25.83
CA MET A 35 -14.56 5.39 25.48
C MET A 35 -13.87 4.61 24.36
N LEU A 36 -13.45 3.39 24.66
CA LEU A 36 -12.79 2.48 23.74
C LEU A 36 -13.78 1.40 23.27
N PRO A 37 -14.09 1.30 21.98
CA PRO A 37 -14.93 0.22 21.44
C PRO A 37 -14.20 -1.13 21.42
N ALA A 38 -14.96 -2.22 21.34
CA ALA A 38 -14.40 -3.54 21.01
C ALA A 38 -13.66 -3.48 19.67
N GLY A 39 -12.56 -4.21 19.53
CA GLY A 39 -11.70 -4.17 18.35
C GLY A 39 -10.59 -3.11 18.41
N THR A 40 -10.54 -2.28 19.45
CA THR A 40 -9.46 -1.29 19.64
C THR A 40 -8.11 -1.99 19.76
N LEU A 41 -7.14 -1.53 18.99
CA LEU A 41 -5.76 -2.03 19.06
C LEU A 41 -5.04 -1.43 20.26
N LEU A 42 -4.37 -2.30 21.02
CA LEU A 42 -3.68 -1.95 22.24
C LEU A 42 -2.19 -2.28 22.15
N LYS A 43 -1.38 -1.41 22.75
CA LYS A 43 0.04 -1.63 23.01
C LYS A 43 0.26 -2.61 24.16
N ALA A 44 1.52 -2.97 24.41
CA ALA A 44 1.89 -3.87 25.50
C ALA A 44 1.47 -3.33 26.88
N ASP A 45 1.52 -2.00 27.06
CA ASP A 45 1.10 -1.29 28.27
C ASP A 45 -0.43 -1.05 28.36
N ASN A 46 -1.20 -1.63 27.44
CA ASN A 46 -2.65 -1.50 27.30
C ASN A 46 -3.15 -0.08 26.98
N THR A 47 -2.29 0.82 26.49
CA THR A 47 -2.72 2.06 25.85
C THR A 47 -3.15 1.83 24.39
N VAL A 48 -3.95 2.73 23.81
CA VAL A 48 -4.34 2.65 22.39
C VAL A 48 -3.11 2.72 21.47
N ALA A 49 -3.01 1.77 20.54
CA ALA A 49 -1.99 1.76 19.51
C ALA A 49 -2.31 2.79 18.41
N ALA A 50 -1.77 4.00 18.54
CA ALA A 50 -1.93 5.08 17.55
C ALA A 50 -1.13 4.84 16.26
N ASN A 51 -0.07 4.03 16.31
CA ASN A 51 0.69 3.56 15.16
C ASN A 51 0.58 2.04 15.09
N GLY A 52 0.47 1.50 13.89
CA GLY A 52 0.29 0.06 13.69
C GLY A 52 1.42 -0.78 14.29
N THR A 53 2.66 -0.30 14.26
CA THR A 53 3.83 -1.09 14.71
C THR A 53 3.79 -1.50 16.18
N ASP A 54 2.99 -0.83 17.02
CA ASP A 54 2.93 -1.10 18.45
C ASP A 54 1.75 -2.00 18.86
N ALA A 55 0.91 -2.42 17.91
CA ALA A 55 -0.30 -3.18 18.20
C ALA A 55 0.03 -4.65 18.55
N VAL A 56 -0.24 -5.05 19.79
CA VAL A 56 0.05 -6.41 20.29
C VAL A 56 -1.19 -7.12 20.87
N LYS A 57 -2.28 -6.38 21.09
CA LYS A 57 -3.53 -6.88 21.68
C LYS A 57 -4.72 -6.23 20.99
N VAL A 58 -5.88 -6.88 21.07
CA VAL A 58 -7.16 -6.34 20.58
C VAL A 58 -8.19 -6.34 21.71
N LEU A 59 -8.76 -5.19 22.03
CA LEU A 59 -9.74 -5.04 23.11
C LEU A 59 -11.00 -5.87 22.81
N TYR A 60 -11.39 -6.77 23.73
CA TYR A 60 -12.47 -7.73 23.48
C TYR A 60 -13.87 -7.10 23.53
N GLY A 61 -14.11 -6.19 24.48
CA GLY A 61 -15.40 -5.52 24.69
C GLY A 61 -15.21 -4.02 24.89
N PRO A 62 -16.27 -3.20 24.69
CA PRO A 62 -16.18 -1.77 24.88
C PRO A 62 -15.92 -1.42 26.35
N ILE A 63 -15.06 -0.42 26.60
CA ILE A 63 -14.67 0.04 27.94
C ILE A 63 -14.54 1.56 27.96
N ASP A 64 -15.17 2.20 28.94
CA ASP A 64 -14.90 3.60 29.26
C ASP A 64 -13.76 3.70 30.28
N THR A 65 -12.67 4.35 29.88
CA THR A 65 -11.50 4.61 30.73
C THR A 65 -11.49 6.03 31.31
N GLY A 66 -12.54 6.81 31.05
CA GLY A 66 -12.63 8.22 31.39
C GLY A 66 -11.65 9.09 30.59
N THR A 67 -11.77 10.41 30.72
CA THR A 67 -10.88 11.39 30.08
C THR A 67 -9.79 11.92 31.01
N ASP A 68 -9.87 11.64 32.31
CA ASP A 68 -8.86 12.03 33.29
C ASP A 68 -7.74 10.98 33.38
N SER A 69 -6.55 11.32 32.90
CA SER A 69 -5.37 10.46 32.94
C SER A 69 -4.83 10.20 34.34
N ALA A 70 -5.23 10.98 35.36
CA ALA A 70 -4.90 10.72 36.76
C ALA A 70 -5.85 9.70 37.42
N GLY A 71 -6.88 9.25 36.71
CA GLY A 71 -7.83 8.26 37.18
C GLY A 71 -7.22 6.87 37.41
N LEU A 72 -8.01 5.98 38.01
CA LEU A 72 -7.62 4.58 38.24
C LEU A 72 -7.78 3.76 36.96
N ALA A 73 -6.87 2.83 36.73
CA ALA A 73 -6.95 1.89 35.62
C ALA A 73 -8.22 1.01 35.70
N VAL A 74 -8.84 0.77 34.55
CA VAL A 74 -10.11 0.03 34.42
C VAL A 74 -9.84 -1.42 34.00
N LYS A 75 -10.55 -2.38 34.59
CA LYS A 75 -10.41 -3.81 34.23
C LYS A 75 -11.07 -4.08 32.88
N GLY A 76 -10.43 -4.91 32.07
CA GLY A 76 -10.94 -5.33 30.78
C GLY A 76 -10.45 -6.72 30.39
N ALA A 77 -10.86 -7.15 29.20
CA ALA A 77 -10.34 -8.35 28.55
C ALA A 77 -9.85 -7.98 27.15
N ALA A 78 -8.74 -8.57 26.73
CA ALA A 78 -8.21 -8.43 25.37
C ALA A 78 -7.90 -9.79 24.77
N ILE A 79 -8.00 -9.88 23.45
CA ILE A 79 -7.34 -10.93 22.69
C ILE A 79 -5.85 -10.61 22.69
N ALA A 80 -5.03 -11.52 23.21
CA ALA A 80 -3.60 -11.32 23.42
C ALA A 80 -2.73 -12.37 22.72
N ARG A 81 -3.33 -13.44 22.17
CA ARG A 81 -2.66 -14.53 21.45
C ARG A 81 -3.64 -15.49 20.78
N ASP A 82 -3.09 -16.39 19.95
CA ASP A 82 -3.74 -17.58 19.39
C ASP A 82 -5.18 -17.32 18.89
N ALA A 83 -5.35 -16.32 18.05
CA ALA A 83 -6.66 -15.94 17.53
C ALA A 83 -6.56 -15.43 16.09
N GLU A 84 -7.67 -15.50 15.38
CA GLU A 84 -7.84 -14.83 14.11
C GLU A 84 -8.91 -13.76 14.23
N VAL A 85 -8.65 -12.58 13.65
CA VAL A 85 -9.55 -11.42 13.71
C VAL A 85 -9.83 -10.87 12.32
N PHE A 86 -11.02 -10.31 12.11
CA PHE A 86 -11.38 -9.57 10.89
C PHE A 86 -10.76 -8.18 10.93
N GLY A 87 -9.83 -7.90 10.02
CA GLY A 87 -9.14 -6.62 9.94
C GLY A 87 -10.07 -5.43 9.66
N GLU A 88 -11.15 -5.67 8.91
CA GLU A 88 -12.18 -4.66 8.61
C GLU A 88 -13.01 -4.25 9.83
N LYS A 89 -12.99 -5.06 10.90
CA LYS A 89 -13.72 -4.80 12.15
C LYS A 89 -12.82 -4.33 13.29
N LEU A 90 -11.50 -4.25 13.05
CA LEU A 90 -10.59 -3.62 14.01
C LEU A 90 -10.83 -2.11 14.04
N VAL A 91 -10.65 -1.54 15.23
CA VAL A 91 -10.82 -0.10 15.43
C VAL A 91 -9.45 0.55 15.34
N TRP A 92 -9.28 1.32 14.27
CA TRP A 92 -8.07 2.05 13.93
C TRP A 92 -8.12 3.46 14.51
N ALA A 93 -6.97 3.98 14.96
CA ALA A 93 -6.87 5.40 15.28
C ALA A 93 -7.16 6.27 14.05
N SER A 94 -7.64 7.50 14.28
CA SER A 94 -7.90 8.45 13.19
C SER A 94 -6.61 8.74 12.40
N GLY A 95 -6.71 8.75 11.07
CA GLY A 95 -5.59 9.05 10.18
C GLY A 95 -4.62 7.89 9.89
N VAL A 96 -4.86 6.69 10.42
CA VAL A 96 -4.03 5.50 10.13
C VAL A 96 -4.07 5.15 8.64
N THR A 97 -2.90 5.06 8.00
CA THR A 97 -2.75 4.72 6.58
C THR A 97 -2.88 3.22 6.32
N ALA A 98 -3.03 2.82 5.04
CA ALA A 98 -3.04 1.41 4.65
C ALA A 98 -1.76 0.67 5.09
N ASP A 99 -0.59 1.29 4.91
CA ASP A 99 0.70 0.74 5.35
C ASP A 99 0.74 0.51 6.86
N GLN A 100 0.23 1.47 7.64
CA GLN A 100 0.18 1.32 9.08
C GLN A 100 -0.78 0.19 9.50
N LYS A 101 -1.89 -0.04 8.78
CA LYS A 101 -2.75 -1.21 9.03
C LYS A 101 -2.03 -2.53 8.75
N LEU A 102 -1.25 -2.59 7.67
CA LEU A 102 -0.44 -3.76 7.33
C LEU A 102 0.66 -4.01 8.37
N LEU A 103 1.33 -2.96 8.84
CA LEU A 103 2.31 -3.05 9.92
C LEU A 103 1.67 -3.54 11.23
N ALA A 104 0.46 -3.07 11.55
CA ALA A 104 -0.28 -3.58 12.71
C ALA A 104 -0.62 -5.06 12.60
N ALA A 105 -1.02 -5.51 11.41
CA ALA A 105 -1.28 -6.92 11.18
C ALA A 105 -0.02 -7.78 11.40
N LEU A 106 1.16 -7.27 11.06
CA LEU A 106 2.44 -7.93 11.34
C LEU A 106 2.75 -7.96 12.85
N SER A 107 2.64 -6.82 13.55
CA SER A 107 2.87 -6.76 15.01
C SER A 107 1.90 -7.65 15.81
N LEU A 108 0.63 -7.71 15.38
CA LEU A 108 -0.35 -8.63 15.96
C LEU A 108 0.01 -10.10 15.70
N ALA A 109 0.53 -10.41 14.50
CA ALA A 109 0.95 -11.77 14.16
C ALA A 109 2.15 -12.24 15.00
N GLU A 110 3.07 -11.34 15.37
CA GLU A 110 4.15 -11.64 16.33
C GLU A 110 3.59 -12.01 17.72
N SER A 111 2.41 -11.48 18.07
CA SER A 111 1.68 -11.84 19.29
C SER A 111 0.79 -13.09 19.11
N GLY A 112 0.80 -13.73 17.93
CA GLY A 112 -0.04 -14.88 17.61
C GLY A 112 -1.49 -14.53 17.23
N ILE A 113 -1.76 -13.26 16.92
CA ILE A 113 -3.07 -12.77 16.48
C ILE A 113 -3.02 -12.54 14.97
N ILE A 114 -3.65 -13.43 14.20
CA ILE A 114 -3.65 -13.34 12.74
C ILE A 114 -4.79 -12.44 12.26
N THR A 115 -4.44 -11.37 11.56
CA THR A 115 -5.45 -10.49 10.94
C THR A 115 -5.84 -11.03 9.57
N ARG A 116 -7.13 -11.31 9.39
CA ARG A 116 -7.73 -11.80 8.15
C ARG A 116 -8.51 -10.68 7.47
N TRP A 117 -8.37 -10.59 6.16
CA TRP A 117 -9.02 -9.58 5.33
C TRP A 117 -9.81 -10.26 4.22
N THR A 118 -11.01 -9.77 3.96
CA THR A 118 -11.74 -10.00 2.71
C THR A 118 -11.24 -9.06 1.61
N GLN A 119 -10.80 -7.86 1.98
CA GLN A 119 -10.08 -6.93 1.13
C GLN A 119 -8.86 -6.38 1.90
N GLN A 120 -7.68 -6.85 1.56
CA GLN A 120 -6.45 -6.43 2.23
C GLN A 120 -6.13 -4.96 1.87
N PRO A 121 -5.69 -4.13 2.83
CA PRO A 121 -5.15 -2.80 2.52
C PRO A 121 -4.01 -2.90 1.50
N ILE A 122 -4.02 -2.03 0.50
CA ILE A 122 -2.97 -2.00 -0.52
C ILE A 122 -1.79 -1.18 0.02
N ALA A 123 -0.60 -1.76 0.00
CA ALA A 123 0.61 -1.06 0.41
C ALA A 123 0.93 0.08 -0.55
N SER A 124 1.27 1.26 -0.01
CA SER A 124 1.85 2.33 -0.83
C SER A 124 3.23 1.90 -1.33
N ASN A 125 3.70 2.52 -2.42
CA ASN A 125 5.02 2.23 -3.00
C ASN A 125 5.14 0.78 -3.52
N ALA A 126 4.04 0.04 -3.68
CA ALA A 126 3.99 -1.21 -4.43
C ALA A 126 3.81 -0.89 -5.92
N ALA A 127 4.68 -1.42 -6.78
CA ALA A 127 4.62 -1.15 -8.22
C ALA A 127 3.32 -1.70 -8.84
N ASP A 128 2.67 -0.88 -9.66
CA ASP A 128 1.35 -1.14 -10.24
C ASP A 128 1.34 -0.86 -11.75
N HIS A 129 1.80 0.31 -12.18
CA HIS A 129 1.78 0.70 -13.59
C HIS A 129 2.96 1.58 -14.00
N LEU A 130 3.15 1.71 -15.31
CA LEU A 130 4.16 2.56 -15.92
C LEU A 130 3.50 3.84 -16.44
N VAL A 131 4.21 4.96 -16.38
CA VAL A 131 3.74 6.25 -16.91
C VAL A 131 4.88 6.95 -17.64
N PHE A 132 4.64 7.42 -18.86
CA PHE A 132 5.54 8.38 -19.51
C PHE A 132 5.47 9.73 -18.81
N VAL A 133 6.61 10.24 -18.35
CA VAL A 133 6.72 11.57 -17.72
C VAL A 133 7.32 12.59 -18.68
N SER A 134 8.20 12.14 -19.57
CA SER A 134 8.75 12.97 -20.63
C SER A 134 8.99 12.11 -21.86
N ALA A 135 8.42 12.51 -22.98
CA ALA A 135 8.77 12.01 -24.30
C ALA A 135 8.72 13.20 -25.28
N PRO A 136 9.64 13.29 -26.25
CA PRO A 136 9.60 14.36 -27.24
C PRO A 136 8.32 14.28 -28.08
N LEU A 137 7.72 15.42 -28.40
CA LEU A 137 6.57 15.50 -29.32
C LEU A 137 7.02 15.59 -30.78
N THR A 138 8.28 15.94 -31.02
CA THR A 138 8.86 16.07 -32.35
C THR A 138 10.28 15.52 -32.40
N GLY A 139 10.74 15.19 -33.60
CA GLY A 139 12.12 14.77 -33.86
C GLY A 139 12.49 14.82 -35.34
N THR A 140 13.72 14.42 -35.64
CA THR A 140 14.23 14.30 -37.00
C THR A 140 14.70 12.86 -37.22
N ALA A 141 14.40 12.29 -38.38
CA ALA A 141 14.76 10.91 -38.70
C ALA A 141 16.28 10.67 -38.54
N GLY A 142 16.64 9.61 -37.83
CA GLY A 142 18.04 9.22 -37.56
C GLY A 142 18.76 10.06 -36.51
N VAL A 143 18.14 11.13 -35.99
CA VAL A 143 18.69 11.95 -34.91
C VAL A 143 18.19 11.45 -33.56
N ALA A 144 19.05 11.54 -32.53
CA ALA A 144 18.66 11.21 -31.16
C ALA A 144 17.49 12.10 -30.71
N LEU A 145 16.44 11.45 -30.25
CA LEU A 145 15.36 12.09 -29.53
C LEU A 145 15.90 12.60 -28.19
N GLY A 146 15.23 13.63 -27.64
CA GLY A 146 15.43 14.00 -26.24
C GLY A 146 15.14 12.80 -25.30
N PRO A 147 15.62 12.85 -24.04
CA PRO A 147 15.49 11.72 -23.12
C PRO A 147 14.03 11.33 -22.94
N ILE A 148 13.77 10.04 -23.12
CA ILE A 148 12.46 9.44 -22.86
C ILE A 148 12.48 8.91 -21.44
N VAL A 149 11.57 9.41 -20.61
CA VAL A 149 11.49 9.08 -19.19
C VAL A 149 10.15 8.44 -18.89
N ALA A 150 10.20 7.24 -18.32
CA ALA A 150 9.05 6.57 -17.72
C ALA A 150 9.27 6.41 -16.21
N HIS A 151 8.19 6.49 -15.45
CA HIS A 151 8.17 6.22 -14.01
C HIS A 151 7.43 4.91 -13.73
N VAL A 152 7.90 4.17 -12.75
CA VAL A 152 7.14 3.11 -12.07
C VAL A 152 6.28 3.78 -11.00
N LYS A 153 4.96 3.59 -11.09
CA LYS A 153 3.98 4.17 -10.20
C LYS A 153 3.29 3.10 -9.37
N ASP A 154 2.88 3.46 -8.17
CA ASP A 154 1.93 2.66 -7.40
C ASP A 154 0.49 2.96 -7.83
N VAL A 155 -0.47 2.18 -7.31
CA VAL A 155 -1.91 2.33 -7.60
C VAL A 155 -2.46 3.72 -7.24
N PHE A 156 -1.77 4.46 -6.37
CA PHE A 156 -2.15 5.81 -5.95
C PHE A 156 -1.49 6.91 -6.80
N GLY A 157 -0.67 6.54 -7.79
CA GLY A 157 0.04 7.45 -8.69
C GLY A 157 1.34 8.02 -8.11
N ALA A 158 1.79 7.55 -6.95
CA ALA A 158 3.07 7.94 -6.36
C ALA A 158 4.24 7.24 -7.07
N LEU A 159 5.40 7.90 -7.14
CA LEU A 159 6.62 7.29 -7.69
C LEU A 159 7.11 6.19 -6.76
N VAL A 160 7.39 5.01 -7.32
CA VAL A 160 7.95 3.90 -6.55
C VAL A 160 9.45 4.08 -6.37
N THR A 161 9.83 4.90 -5.38
CA THR A 161 11.22 5.41 -5.19
C THR A 161 12.27 4.34 -4.86
N GLY A 162 11.87 3.09 -4.57
CA GLY A 162 12.76 1.96 -4.38
C GLY A 162 12.75 0.94 -5.54
N SER A 163 11.97 1.17 -6.58
CA SER A 163 11.80 0.19 -7.65
C SER A 163 13.05 0.06 -8.51
N THR A 164 13.43 -1.20 -8.76
CA THR A 164 14.47 -1.63 -9.71
C THR A 164 13.89 -2.42 -10.89
N VAL A 165 12.59 -2.30 -11.13
CA VAL A 165 11.89 -3.02 -12.20
C VAL A 165 12.56 -2.75 -13.54
N SER A 166 12.74 -3.80 -14.34
CA SER A 166 13.23 -3.68 -15.73
C SER A 166 12.05 -3.48 -16.67
N ALA A 167 11.96 -2.30 -17.29
CA ALA A 167 10.96 -2.02 -18.31
C ALA A 167 11.60 -1.94 -19.70
N THR A 168 10.85 -2.26 -20.74
CA THR A 168 11.28 -2.28 -22.13
C THR A 168 10.59 -1.18 -22.91
N LEU A 169 11.36 -0.26 -23.49
CA LEU A 169 10.85 0.72 -24.44
C LEU A 169 10.81 0.11 -25.85
N ALA A 170 9.64 0.15 -26.47
CA ALA A 170 9.40 -0.33 -27.83
C ALA A 170 8.60 0.68 -28.65
N LYS A 171 8.62 0.52 -29.97
CA LYS A 171 7.72 1.23 -30.87
C LYS A 171 6.34 0.57 -30.84
N ALA A 172 5.30 1.34 -30.51
CA ALA A 172 3.92 0.87 -30.62
C ALA A 172 3.41 1.04 -32.07
N THR A 173 3.61 2.22 -32.65
CA THR A 173 3.18 2.54 -34.03
C THR A 173 4.23 3.35 -34.79
N GLY A 174 4.05 3.49 -36.11
CA GLY A 174 4.93 4.26 -37.01
C GLY A 174 5.71 3.39 -38.00
N THR A 175 6.14 4.01 -39.11
CA THR A 175 6.65 3.32 -40.32
C THR A 175 8.13 2.90 -40.21
N GLY A 176 8.97 3.69 -39.53
CA GLY A 176 10.40 3.40 -39.32
C GLY A 176 10.69 2.59 -38.06
N ASN A 177 11.97 2.34 -37.81
CA ASN A 177 12.46 1.55 -36.69
C ASN A 177 12.86 2.42 -35.51
N LEU A 178 12.62 1.91 -34.29
CA LEU A 178 13.19 2.45 -33.06
C LEU A 178 14.55 1.78 -32.81
N SER A 179 15.60 2.58 -32.61
CA SER A 179 16.88 2.14 -32.04
C SER A 179 17.12 2.84 -30.70
N GLY A 180 17.97 2.29 -29.83
CA GLY A 180 18.22 2.86 -28.50
C GLY A 180 17.08 2.70 -27.48
N GLY A 181 16.02 1.96 -27.85
CA GLY A 181 15.03 1.42 -26.91
C GLY A 181 15.52 0.13 -26.23
N GLY A 182 14.60 -0.74 -25.85
CA GLY A 182 14.89 -2.01 -25.18
C GLY A 182 14.79 -1.93 -23.66
N ALA A 183 15.20 -3.02 -22.99
CA ALA A 183 15.09 -3.17 -21.55
C ALA A 183 16.09 -2.27 -20.80
N LYS A 184 15.60 -1.53 -19.80
CA LYS A 184 16.41 -0.79 -18.83
C LYS A 184 15.80 -0.91 -17.44
N ALA A 185 16.66 -1.11 -16.45
CA ALA A 185 16.25 -1.13 -15.05
C ALA A 185 15.93 0.28 -14.55
N ALA A 186 14.89 0.38 -13.72
CA ALA A 186 14.59 1.58 -12.97
C ALA A 186 15.69 1.87 -11.93
N VAL A 187 15.99 3.15 -11.74
CA VAL A 187 16.79 3.63 -10.62
C VAL A 187 15.89 4.54 -9.81
N GLY A 188 15.48 4.06 -8.63
CA GLY A 188 14.51 4.76 -7.79
C GLY A 188 13.16 4.97 -8.47
N GLY A 189 12.71 3.97 -9.24
CA GLY A 189 11.45 4.03 -9.99
C GLY A 189 11.50 4.86 -11.27
N VAL A 190 12.66 5.44 -11.65
CA VAL A 190 12.81 6.22 -12.88
C VAL A 190 13.57 5.43 -13.92
N ILE A 191 13.05 5.40 -15.15
CA ILE A 191 13.63 4.70 -16.29
C ILE A 191 13.85 5.72 -17.40
N THR A 192 15.09 5.88 -17.84
CA THR A 192 15.46 6.91 -18.83
C THR A 192 16.13 6.29 -20.05
N TRP A 193 15.65 6.54 -21.25
CA TRP A 193 16.35 6.21 -22.50
C TRP A 193 16.86 7.49 -23.15
N ASP A 194 18.19 7.68 -23.12
CA ASP A 194 18.82 8.97 -23.46
C ASP A 194 19.11 9.17 -24.95
N ALA A 195 19.12 8.09 -25.74
CA ALA A 195 19.62 8.10 -27.11
C ALA A 195 18.75 7.26 -28.07
N ALA A 196 17.44 7.27 -27.85
CA ALA A 196 16.51 6.63 -28.77
C ALA A 196 16.46 7.38 -30.10
N THR A 197 16.41 6.66 -31.23
CA THR A 197 16.29 7.24 -32.57
C THR A 197 15.15 6.58 -33.34
N LEU A 198 14.51 7.34 -34.23
CA LEU A 198 13.49 6.85 -35.16
C LEU A 198 14.01 6.99 -36.59
N SER A 199 13.97 5.91 -37.37
CA SER A 199 14.74 5.84 -38.62
C SER A 199 14.08 6.50 -39.85
N ALA A 200 12.84 6.99 -39.74
CA ALA A 200 12.10 7.56 -40.87
C ALA A 200 11.13 8.64 -40.42
N ALA A 201 10.77 9.54 -41.35
CA ALA A 201 9.73 10.54 -41.12
C ALA A 201 8.34 9.89 -40.96
N GLY A 202 7.48 10.52 -40.15
CA GLY A 202 6.13 10.06 -39.88
C GLY A 202 5.74 10.23 -38.41
N ASP A 203 4.52 9.81 -38.08
CA ASP A 203 4.00 9.85 -36.73
C ASP A 203 4.22 8.49 -36.03
N TYR A 204 4.67 8.57 -34.78
CA TYR A 204 5.00 7.41 -33.95
C TYR A 204 4.32 7.50 -32.60
N THR A 205 4.04 6.34 -32.01
CA THR A 205 3.83 6.22 -30.57
C THR A 205 4.79 5.18 -30.03
N LEU A 206 5.30 5.42 -28.82
CA LEU A 206 6.16 4.51 -28.10
C LEU A 206 5.38 3.83 -26.98
N LYS A 207 5.81 2.65 -26.60
CA LYS A 207 5.21 1.88 -25.51
C LYS A 207 6.29 1.37 -24.57
N VAL A 208 6.00 1.41 -23.28
CA VAL A 208 6.87 0.88 -22.22
C VAL A 208 6.12 -0.23 -21.51
N THR A 209 6.74 -1.41 -21.43
CA THR A 209 6.19 -2.60 -20.76
C THR A 209 7.14 -3.12 -19.69
N ALA A 210 6.60 -3.72 -18.64
CA ALA A 210 7.36 -4.51 -17.68
C ALA A 210 6.53 -5.73 -17.28
N ALA A 211 7.17 -6.73 -16.66
CA ALA A 211 6.43 -7.86 -16.11
C ALA A 211 5.50 -7.38 -14.98
N ASP A 212 4.26 -7.88 -14.99
CA ASP A 212 3.24 -7.67 -13.97
C ASP A 212 2.85 -6.20 -13.70
N LEU A 213 3.20 -5.27 -14.59
CA LEU A 213 2.77 -3.87 -14.52
C LEU A 213 1.92 -3.50 -15.73
N ASP A 214 0.93 -2.63 -15.52
CA ASP A 214 0.20 -2.02 -16.61
C ASP A 214 1.13 -1.15 -17.46
N GLU A 215 1.01 -1.29 -18.78
CA GLU A 215 1.87 -0.64 -19.77
C GLU A 215 1.50 0.82 -20.02
N ALA A 216 2.48 1.59 -20.49
CA ALA A 216 2.28 2.98 -20.91
C ALA A 216 2.41 3.10 -22.43
N THR A 217 1.59 3.94 -23.05
CA THR A 217 1.79 4.41 -24.44
C THR A 217 2.00 5.93 -24.42
N SER A 218 2.95 6.43 -25.18
CA SER A 218 3.26 7.86 -25.28
C SER A 218 2.19 8.60 -26.10
N ASP A 219 2.19 9.93 -25.99
CA ASP A 219 1.59 10.78 -27.01
C ASP A 219 2.27 10.58 -28.37
N THR A 220 1.65 11.12 -29.43
CA THR A 220 2.21 11.08 -30.78
C THR A 220 3.48 11.92 -30.88
N ILE A 221 4.52 11.31 -31.47
CA ILE A 221 5.79 11.93 -31.80
C ILE A 221 5.85 12.11 -33.32
N THR A 222 5.93 13.35 -33.79
CA THR A 222 6.05 13.65 -35.22
C THR A 222 7.52 13.77 -35.62
N VAL A 223 7.98 12.88 -36.49
CA VAL A 223 9.35 12.84 -36.98
C VAL A 223 9.42 13.45 -38.38
N ALA A 224 10.22 14.49 -38.54
CA ALA A 224 10.52 15.10 -39.84
C ALA A 224 11.60 14.31 -40.59
N ALA A 225 11.67 14.48 -41.91
CA ALA A 225 12.79 13.99 -42.71
C ALA A 225 14.11 14.68 -42.29
N ALA A 226 15.23 14.00 -42.52
CA ALA A 226 16.57 14.53 -42.26
C ALA A 226 16.96 15.66 -43.22
#